data_AF-A0A6L8GC75-F1
#
_entry.id   AF-A0A6L8GC75-F1
#
_cell.length_a   1.000
_cell.length_b   1.000
_cell.length_c   1.000
_cell.angle_alpha   90.00
_cell.angle_beta   90.00
_cell.angle_gamma   90.00
#
_symmetry.space_group_name_H-M   'P 1'
#
loop_
_entity.id
_entity.type
_entity.pdbx_description
1 polymer ?
#
loop_
_entity_poly.entity_id
_entity_poly.type
_entity_poly.pdbx_seq_one_letter_code
_entity_poly.pdbx_strand_id
1 'polypeptide(L)'
;ATIDHNSSIVFVINHRSNMDYLILAYMVVNRSALSYAVGEWARIWPLQTLIRTLGAYFVRRGSGNSLYRKVLARYVQFATAGGMAQAVFPEGGLTRDGRLRTPKLGLIKYMVSEFDPEGDRDLVFVPVGINYDRVLEDRSLVRTLDPNAVRRTRGFIFSTVVTWIAHNVWLMLSGRWYRFGYACLSFGQPLSMRSYVREHGVDFRSGDADAGEAALQVLGAQLLEAVARCIPVTPVAAVATVFVRNPAKAMSELEIKAHAHRLIEELERREAYVHIPRADRDYAVTVGLRMLTLRHLVTTSEGLYRASDDALDVLAFYANSIEHFSSGSRAEAVGT
;
A
#
# COMPACT_ATOMS: atom_id res chain seq x y z
N ALA A 1 13.10 -9.31 -16.46
CA ALA A 1 12.93 -8.78 -17.82
C ALA A 1 13.63 -7.42 -17.93
N THR A 2 14.34 -7.16 -19.03
CA THR A 2 14.91 -5.83 -19.34
C THR A 2 13.79 -4.95 -19.90
N ILE A 3 13.52 -3.80 -19.26
CA ILE A 3 12.56 -2.81 -19.76
C ILE A 3 13.29 -1.91 -20.77
N ASP A 4 12.70 -1.69 -21.94
CA ASP A 4 13.23 -0.76 -22.93
C ASP A 4 13.27 0.67 -22.35
N HIS A 5 14.37 1.39 -22.58
CA HIS A 5 14.52 2.78 -22.16
C HIS A 5 13.46 3.70 -22.78
N ASN A 6 12.89 3.31 -23.92
CA ASN A 6 11.81 4.05 -24.56
C ASN A 6 10.41 3.66 -24.04
N SER A 7 10.26 2.79 -23.02
CA SER A 7 8.95 2.44 -22.46
C SER A 7 8.38 3.55 -21.55
N SER A 8 7.05 3.66 -21.50
CA SER A 8 6.33 4.37 -20.44
C SER A 8 6.18 3.49 -19.23
N ILE A 9 6.71 3.93 -18.09
CA ILE A 9 6.68 3.15 -16.84
C ILE A 9 5.54 3.66 -15.95
N VAL A 10 4.69 2.74 -15.49
CA VAL A 10 3.64 3.03 -14.50
C VAL A 10 3.83 2.15 -13.27
N PHE A 11 4.18 2.75 -12.13
CA PHE A 11 4.21 2.04 -10.85
C PHE A 11 2.79 1.81 -10.35
N VAL A 12 2.42 0.56 -10.12
CA VAL A 12 1.12 0.16 -9.55
C VAL A 12 1.34 -0.24 -8.11
N ILE A 13 0.75 0.48 -7.17
CA ILE A 13 1.16 0.42 -5.76
C ILE A 13 -0.03 0.24 -4.82
N ASN A 14 0.07 -0.60 -3.81
CA ASN A 14 -0.90 -0.61 -2.71
C ASN A 14 -0.80 0.68 -1.87
N HIS A 15 -1.87 1.05 -1.18
CA HIS A 15 -1.96 2.32 -0.44
C HIS A 15 -2.27 2.10 1.05
N ARG A 16 -1.24 2.27 1.89
CA ARG A 16 -1.28 2.06 3.34
C ARG A 16 -1.20 3.35 4.15
N SER A 17 -0.39 4.31 3.71
CA SER A 17 -0.13 5.56 4.43
C SER A 17 -0.04 6.74 3.47
N ASN A 18 -0.28 7.97 3.98
CA ASN A 18 0.05 9.15 3.18
C ASN A 18 1.58 9.30 2.98
N MET A 19 2.39 8.58 3.76
CA MET A 19 3.83 8.49 3.55
C MET A 19 4.21 7.76 2.26
N ASP A 20 3.31 6.96 1.67
CA ASP A 20 3.57 6.20 0.43
C ASP A 20 4.02 7.13 -0.71
N TYR A 21 3.44 8.34 -0.80
CA TYR A 21 3.82 9.33 -1.80
C TYR A 21 5.26 9.81 -1.63
N LEU A 22 5.70 10.01 -0.38
CA LEU A 22 7.05 10.49 -0.08
C LEU A 22 8.08 9.39 -0.33
N ILE A 23 7.77 8.15 0.06
CA ILE A 23 8.63 6.99 -0.17
C ILE A 23 8.78 6.74 -1.66
N LEU A 24 7.67 6.72 -2.41
CA LEU A 24 7.72 6.60 -3.86
C LEU A 24 8.57 7.70 -4.50
N ALA A 25 8.30 8.96 -4.14
CA ALA A 25 9.04 10.09 -4.68
C ALA A 25 10.54 9.95 -4.41
N TYR A 26 10.92 9.65 -3.17
CA TYR A 26 12.31 9.43 -2.78
C TYR A 26 12.98 8.30 -3.60
N MET A 27 12.26 7.20 -3.85
CA MET A 27 12.81 6.07 -4.59
C MET A 27 13.03 6.36 -6.08
N VAL A 28 12.19 7.18 -6.68
CA VAL A 28 12.26 7.47 -8.12
C VAL A 28 13.06 8.75 -8.40
N VAL A 29 13.27 9.64 -7.42
CA VAL A 29 13.97 10.93 -7.61
C VAL A 29 15.38 10.77 -8.19
N ASN A 30 16.04 9.64 -7.90
CA ASN A 30 17.38 9.35 -8.42
C ASN A 30 17.36 8.63 -9.79
N ARG A 31 16.18 8.38 -10.38
CA ARG A 31 16.00 7.49 -11.54
C ARG A 31 15.12 8.08 -12.66
N SER A 32 14.26 9.09 -12.43
CA SER A 32 13.51 9.81 -13.49
C SER A 32 12.62 10.95 -12.93
N ALA A 33 12.19 11.89 -13.76
CA ALA A 33 11.10 12.81 -13.42
C ALA A 33 9.75 12.05 -13.36
N LEU A 34 9.02 12.16 -12.25
CA LEU A 34 7.74 11.48 -11.98
C LEU A 34 6.52 12.34 -12.31
N SER A 35 5.38 11.70 -12.61
CA SER A 35 4.03 12.27 -12.60
C SER A 35 3.03 11.32 -11.95
N TYR A 36 2.60 11.58 -10.72
CA TYR A 36 1.68 10.69 -9.98
C TYR A 36 0.36 11.38 -9.58
N ALA A 37 -0.72 10.61 -9.47
CA ALA A 37 -2.04 11.15 -9.08
C ALA A 37 -2.20 11.22 -7.56
N VAL A 38 -2.59 12.38 -7.01
CA VAL A 38 -2.89 12.54 -5.58
C VAL A 38 -4.33 13.00 -5.35
N GLY A 39 -5.00 12.48 -4.31
CA GLY A 39 -6.33 12.95 -3.94
C GLY A 39 -6.36 14.39 -3.43
N GLU A 40 -7.50 15.09 -3.61
CA GLU A 40 -7.66 16.50 -3.21
C GLU A 40 -7.39 16.80 -1.72
N TRP A 41 -7.47 15.82 -0.82
CA TRP A 41 -7.16 16.02 0.60
C TRP A 41 -5.72 16.49 0.84
N ALA A 42 -4.78 16.14 -0.06
CA ALA A 42 -3.38 16.57 0.03
C ALA A 42 -3.14 18.01 -0.45
N ARG A 43 -4.20 18.75 -0.81
CA ARG A 43 -4.16 20.17 -1.21
C ARG A 43 -4.06 21.08 0.03
N ILE A 44 -3.06 20.82 0.87
CA ILE A 44 -2.76 21.56 2.10
C ILE A 44 -1.29 22.02 2.01
N TRP A 45 -1.02 23.28 2.31
CA TRP A 45 0.35 23.81 2.38
C TRP A 45 1.05 23.27 3.64
N PRO A 46 2.28 22.69 3.58
CA PRO A 46 3.26 22.69 2.47
C PRO A 46 3.26 21.44 1.57
N LEU A 47 2.47 20.40 1.92
CA LEU A 47 2.40 19.12 1.21
C LEU A 47 2.02 19.28 -0.27
N GLN A 48 1.14 20.23 -0.59
CA GLN A 48 0.77 20.57 -1.96
C GLN A 48 1.95 21.01 -2.82
N THR A 49 2.88 21.81 -2.28
CA THR A 49 4.03 22.33 -3.03
C THR A 49 4.99 21.20 -3.33
N LEU A 50 5.30 20.37 -2.34
CA LEU A 50 6.18 19.20 -2.49
C LEU A 50 5.64 18.22 -3.54
N ILE A 51 4.34 17.92 -3.49
CA ILE A 51 3.67 17.02 -4.43
C ILE A 51 3.74 17.58 -5.86
N ARG A 52 3.43 18.87 -6.06
CA ARG A 52 3.50 19.50 -7.39
C ARG A 52 4.91 19.58 -7.94
N THR A 53 5.92 19.84 -7.09
CA THR A 53 7.33 19.87 -7.50
C THR A 53 7.86 18.49 -7.91
N LEU A 54 7.21 17.41 -7.44
CA LEU A 54 7.51 16.03 -7.82
C LEU A 54 6.66 15.54 -9.01
N GLY A 55 6.02 16.49 -9.72
CA GLY A 55 5.25 16.28 -10.95
C GLY A 55 3.86 15.69 -10.76
N ALA A 56 3.35 15.60 -9.53
CA ALA A 56 2.02 15.07 -9.29
C ALA A 56 0.86 16.03 -9.59
N TYR A 57 -0.26 15.44 -10.00
CA TYR A 57 -1.51 16.14 -10.30
C TYR A 57 -2.64 15.72 -9.35
N PHE A 58 -3.53 16.66 -9.03
CA PHE A 58 -4.63 16.42 -8.11
C PHE A 58 -5.86 15.85 -8.84
N VAL A 59 -6.40 14.74 -8.31
CA VAL A 59 -7.62 14.12 -8.83
C VAL A 59 -8.79 14.36 -7.88
N ARG A 60 -9.83 15.03 -8.40
CA ARG A 60 -11.12 15.22 -7.75
C ARG A 60 -11.99 13.98 -7.93
N ARG A 61 -12.24 13.27 -6.83
CA ARG A 61 -13.12 12.10 -6.84
C ARG A 61 -14.58 12.54 -6.81
N GLY A 62 -15.44 11.83 -7.54
CA GLY A 62 -16.89 12.06 -7.51
C GLY A 62 -17.32 13.44 -8.01
N SER A 63 -16.57 14.08 -8.90
CA SER A 63 -16.89 15.43 -9.38
C SER A 63 -18.20 15.52 -10.17
N GLY A 64 -18.73 14.40 -10.68
CA GLY A 64 -19.92 14.34 -11.55
C GLY A 64 -19.72 14.98 -12.93
N ASN A 65 -18.78 15.91 -13.04
CA ASN A 65 -18.51 16.75 -14.20
C ASN A 65 -17.87 15.94 -15.34
N SER A 66 -18.53 15.91 -16.50
CA SER A 66 -18.08 15.19 -17.70
C SER A 66 -16.86 15.85 -18.36
N LEU A 67 -16.79 17.18 -18.38
CA LEU A 67 -15.64 17.92 -18.90
C LEU A 67 -14.38 17.61 -18.09
N TYR A 68 -14.47 17.64 -16.75
CA TYR A 68 -13.34 17.28 -15.89
C TYR A 68 -12.80 15.89 -16.21
N ARG A 69 -13.69 14.89 -16.37
CA ARG A 69 -13.31 13.52 -16.71
C ARG A 69 -12.60 13.43 -18.07
N LYS A 70 -13.09 14.15 -19.08
CA LYS A 70 -12.45 14.21 -20.41
C LYS A 70 -11.07 14.87 -20.37
N VAL A 71 -10.93 15.98 -19.65
CA VAL A 71 -9.64 16.68 -19.47
C VAL A 71 -8.64 15.78 -18.75
N LEU A 72 -9.07 15.13 -17.67
CA LEU A 72 -8.23 14.20 -16.93
C LEU A 72 -7.80 13.01 -17.79
N ALA A 73 -8.72 12.42 -18.55
CA ALA A 73 -8.42 11.33 -19.48
C ALA A 73 -7.34 11.74 -20.48
N ARG A 74 -7.52 12.90 -21.13
CA ARG A 74 -6.56 13.40 -22.12
C ARG A 74 -5.20 13.72 -21.53
N TYR A 75 -5.15 14.25 -20.31
CA TYR A 75 -3.90 14.48 -19.60
C TYR A 75 -3.12 13.17 -19.37
N VAL A 76 -3.79 12.12 -18.88
CA VAL A 76 -3.17 10.81 -18.63
C VAL A 76 -2.69 10.17 -19.93
N GLN A 77 -3.49 10.26 -21.00
CA GLN A 77 -3.08 9.77 -22.33
C GLN A 77 -1.83 10.48 -22.84
N PHE A 78 -1.77 11.82 -22.76
CA PHE A 78 -0.58 12.57 -23.16
C PHE A 78 0.65 12.24 -22.31
N ALA A 79 0.51 12.11 -20.98
CA ALA A 79 1.61 11.71 -20.10
C ALA A 79 2.12 10.30 -20.46
N THR A 80 1.20 9.39 -20.76
CA THR A 80 1.51 8.00 -21.14
C THR A 80 2.16 7.92 -22.51
N ALA A 81 1.68 8.65 -23.52
CA ALA A 81 2.31 8.70 -24.84
C ALA A 81 3.70 9.37 -24.79
N GLY A 82 3.86 10.38 -23.93
CA GLY A 82 5.09 11.15 -23.75
C GLY A 82 6.20 10.45 -22.96
N GLY A 83 6.02 9.21 -22.50
CA GLY A 83 7.07 8.50 -21.77
C GLY A 83 7.24 8.94 -20.31
N MET A 84 6.32 9.73 -19.76
CA MET A 84 6.46 10.19 -18.38
C MET A 84 6.29 9.02 -17.41
N ALA A 85 7.22 8.88 -16.47
CA ALA A 85 7.09 7.89 -15.40
C ALA A 85 5.89 8.26 -14.53
N GLN A 86 4.96 7.33 -14.34
CA GLN A 86 3.74 7.56 -13.60
C GLN A 86 3.58 6.60 -12.43
N ALA A 87 2.72 6.94 -11.48
CA ALA A 87 2.32 6.02 -10.42
C ALA A 87 0.83 6.12 -10.11
N VAL A 88 0.24 4.95 -9.84
CA VAL A 88 -1.18 4.79 -9.55
C VAL A 88 -1.38 3.92 -8.32
N PHE A 89 -2.33 4.34 -7.49
CA PHE A 89 -2.83 3.57 -6.35
C PHE A 89 -4.21 3.01 -6.73
N PRO A 90 -4.30 1.80 -7.32
CA PRO A 90 -5.55 1.25 -7.81
C PRO A 90 -6.62 1.15 -6.72
N GLU A 91 -6.24 0.96 -5.45
CA GLU A 91 -7.17 0.95 -4.30
C GLU A 91 -8.03 2.24 -4.19
N GLY A 92 -7.56 3.34 -4.79
CA GLY A 92 -8.32 4.58 -4.88
C GLY A 92 -8.56 5.22 -3.52
N GLY A 93 -7.73 4.93 -2.52
CA GLY A 93 -7.77 5.47 -1.16
C GLY A 93 -6.99 4.58 -0.21
N LEU A 94 -6.63 5.12 0.96
CA LEU A 94 -5.96 4.34 2.02
C LEU A 94 -6.83 3.13 2.41
N THR A 95 -6.17 2.01 2.69
CA THR A 95 -6.80 0.93 3.42
C THR A 95 -7.25 1.40 4.81
N ARG A 96 -8.34 0.84 5.33
CA ARG A 96 -8.86 1.18 6.66
C ARG A 96 -8.62 0.09 7.69
N ASP A 97 -8.60 -1.15 7.23
CA ASP A 97 -8.48 -2.36 8.03
C ASP A 97 -7.20 -3.15 7.69
N GLY A 98 -6.33 -2.62 6.82
CA GLY A 98 -5.10 -3.30 6.41
C GLY A 98 -5.27 -4.26 5.23
N ARG A 99 -6.48 -4.53 4.73
CA ARG A 99 -6.66 -5.36 3.52
C ARG A 99 -6.40 -4.57 2.25
N LEU A 100 -6.09 -5.28 1.16
CA LEU A 100 -6.12 -4.68 -0.17
C LEU A 100 -7.58 -4.38 -0.55
N ARG A 101 -7.81 -3.22 -1.16
CA ARG A 101 -9.13 -2.81 -1.62
C ARG A 101 -9.38 -3.21 -3.07
N THR A 102 -10.65 -3.35 -3.43
CA THR A 102 -11.08 -3.51 -4.83
C THR A 102 -10.50 -2.39 -5.69
N PRO A 103 -9.89 -2.72 -6.85
CA PRO A 103 -9.19 -1.72 -7.65
C PRO A 103 -10.18 -0.82 -8.39
N LYS A 104 -9.84 0.46 -8.50
CA LYS A 104 -10.54 1.47 -9.29
C LYS A 104 -9.74 1.71 -10.57
N LEU A 105 -10.26 1.18 -11.67
CA LEU A 105 -9.52 1.06 -12.92
C LEU A 105 -9.58 2.31 -13.81
N GLY A 106 -10.23 3.40 -13.37
CA GLY A 106 -10.44 4.58 -14.20
C GLY A 106 -9.16 5.23 -14.76
N LEU A 107 -8.09 5.32 -13.96
CA LEU A 107 -6.81 5.85 -14.45
C LEU A 107 -6.11 4.86 -15.40
N ILE A 108 -6.13 3.57 -15.07
CA ILE A 108 -5.57 2.50 -15.91
C ILE A 108 -6.28 2.48 -17.26
N LYS A 109 -7.62 2.63 -17.27
CA LYS A 109 -8.43 2.77 -18.48
C LYS A 109 -7.92 3.88 -19.39
N TYR A 110 -7.64 5.06 -18.84
CA TYR A 110 -7.11 6.17 -19.63
C TYR A 110 -5.71 5.86 -20.20
N MET A 111 -4.86 5.17 -19.44
CA MET A 111 -3.52 4.78 -19.89
C MET A 111 -3.56 3.78 -21.05
N VAL A 112 -4.44 2.78 -20.98
CA VAL A 112 -4.51 1.71 -22.00
C VAL A 112 -5.41 2.05 -23.20
N SER A 113 -6.32 3.02 -23.05
CA SER A 113 -7.32 3.35 -24.09
C SER A 113 -6.77 3.79 -25.45
N GLU A 114 -5.55 4.33 -25.50
CA GLU A 114 -4.88 4.75 -26.74
C GLU A 114 -3.60 3.96 -26.99
N PHE A 115 -3.39 2.85 -26.26
CA PHE A 115 -2.18 2.05 -26.40
C PHE A 115 -2.18 1.29 -27.73
N ASP A 116 -1.11 1.47 -28.50
CA ASP A 116 -0.87 0.76 -29.76
C ASP A 116 0.29 -0.24 -29.59
N PRO A 117 0.05 -1.57 -29.67
CA PRO A 117 1.12 -2.56 -29.55
C PRO A 117 2.18 -2.45 -30.64
N GLU A 118 1.84 -1.89 -31.81
CA GLU A 118 2.75 -1.66 -32.93
C GLU A 118 3.41 -0.26 -32.89
N GLY A 119 3.03 0.57 -31.92
CA GLY A 119 3.64 1.89 -31.73
C GLY A 119 5.06 1.83 -31.17
N ASP A 120 5.79 2.94 -31.29
CA ASP A 120 7.21 3.05 -30.90
C ASP A 120 7.47 2.84 -29.40
N ARG A 121 6.46 3.04 -28.55
CA ARG A 121 6.57 3.05 -27.09
C ARG A 121 5.67 1.99 -26.47
N ASP A 122 6.28 1.09 -25.70
CA ASP A 122 5.53 0.16 -24.85
C ASP A 122 5.03 0.86 -23.57
N LEU A 123 3.95 0.34 -22.98
CA LEU A 123 3.43 0.74 -21.68
C LEU A 123 3.71 -0.41 -20.70
N VAL A 124 4.53 -0.15 -19.69
CA VAL A 124 4.98 -1.16 -18.73
C VAL A 124 4.48 -0.83 -17.34
N PHE A 125 3.65 -1.71 -16.79
CA PHE A 125 3.22 -1.62 -15.40
C PHE A 125 4.23 -2.33 -14.50
N VAL A 126 4.72 -1.64 -13.47
CA VAL A 126 5.65 -2.18 -12.47
C VAL A 126 4.90 -2.32 -11.15
N PRO A 127 4.58 -3.55 -10.70
CA PRO A 127 3.96 -3.76 -9.39
C PRO A 127 4.91 -3.35 -8.27
N VAL A 128 4.38 -2.66 -7.26
CA VAL A 128 5.14 -2.23 -6.08
C VAL A 128 4.33 -2.54 -4.81
N GLY A 129 4.92 -3.34 -3.94
CA GLY A 129 4.35 -3.71 -2.65
C GLY A 129 5.03 -2.92 -1.54
N ILE A 130 4.24 -2.24 -0.71
CA ILE A 130 4.71 -1.45 0.43
C ILE A 130 4.06 -1.95 1.72
N ASN A 131 4.86 -2.10 2.77
CA ASN A 131 4.37 -2.39 4.09
C ASN A 131 5.21 -1.73 5.20
N TYR A 132 4.62 -1.55 6.38
CA TYR A 132 5.20 -0.79 7.48
C TYR A 132 5.11 -1.54 8.80
N ASP A 133 6.10 -1.34 9.67
CA ASP A 133 5.96 -1.65 11.09
C ASP A 133 5.08 -0.62 11.83
N ARG A 134 4.97 0.59 11.28
CA ARG A 134 4.14 1.65 11.83
C ARG A 134 3.57 2.54 10.74
N VAL A 135 2.27 2.43 10.51
CA VAL A 135 1.49 3.41 9.77
C VAL A 135 1.08 4.52 10.74
N LEU A 136 1.40 5.77 10.42
CA LEU A 136 1.13 6.92 11.30
C LEU A 136 -0.38 7.15 11.49
N GLU A 137 -1.17 6.79 10.49
CA GLU A 137 -2.61 7.00 10.43
C GLU A 137 -3.44 5.82 10.96
N ASP A 138 -2.83 4.70 11.35
CA ASP A 138 -3.53 3.42 11.62
C ASP A 138 -4.73 3.56 12.57
N ARG A 139 -4.55 4.19 13.73
CA ARG A 139 -5.63 4.43 14.70
C ARG A 139 -6.76 5.27 14.13
N SER A 140 -6.43 6.27 13.31
CA SER A 140 -7.44 7.12 12.69
C SER A 140 -8.19 6.41 11.57
N LEU A 141 -7.49 5.54 10.82
CA LEU A 141 -8.06 4.73 9.75
C LEU A 141 -9.00 3.66 10.30
N VAL A 142 -8.53 2.89 11.28
CA VAL A 142 -9.31 1.86 11.97
C VAL A 142 -10.56 2.46 12.63
N ARG A 143 -10.44 3.62 13.28
CA ARG A 143 -11.60 4.31 13.88
C ARG A 143 -12.71 4.63 12.86
N THR A 144 -12.40 4.78 11.58
CA THR A 144 -13.45 5.04 10.55
C THR A 144 -14.30 3.81 10.22
N LEU A 145 -13.93 2.63 10.73
CA LEU A 145 -14.72 1.41 10.62
C LEU A 145 -15.88 1.38 11.63
N ASP A 146 -15.75 2.10 12.75
CA ASP A 146 -16.83 2.23 13.73
C ASP A 146 -17.84 3.31 13.28
N PRO A 147 -19.09 2.94 12.93
CA PRO A 147 -20.11 3.89 12.49
C PRO A 147 -20.55 4.85 13.61
N ASN A 148 -20.34 4.48 14.88
CA ASN A 148 -20.70 5.27 16.05
C ASN A 148 -19.56 6.21 16.49
N ALA A 149 -18.38 6.13 15.86
CA ALA A 149 -17.24 6.93 16.24
C ALA A 149 -17.52 8.42 15.99
N VAL A 150 -17.52 9.21 17.07
CA VAL A 150 -17.66 10.68 16.99
C VAL A 150 -16.55 11.25 16.10
N ARG A 151 -16.96 12.05 15.09
CA ARG A 151 -16.05 12.77 14.20
C ARG A 151 -15.20 13.75 15.01
N ARG A 152 -13.88 13.60 14.92
CA ARG A 152 -12.93 14.51 15.58
C ARG A 152 -12.94 15.86 14.88
N THR A 153 -12.98 16.94 15.66
CA THR A 153 -12.91 18.31 15.13
C THR A 153 -11.51 18.63 14.60
N ARG A 154 -11.40 19.59 13.69
CA ARG A 154 -10.11 20.02 13.13
C ARG A 154 -9.14 20.50 14.23
N GLY A 155 -9.65 21.18 15.25
CA GLY A 155 -8.87 21.62 16.41
C GLY A 155 -8.28 20.47 17.22
N PHE A 156 -9.07 19.40 17.45
CA PHE A 156 -8.59 18.19 18.12
C PHE A 156 -7.49 17.48 17.31
N ILE A 157 -7.65 17.39 15.99
CA ILE A 157 -6.64 16.78 15.11
C ILE A 157 -5.34 17.59 15.19
N PHE A 158 -5.44 18.92 15.08
CA PHE A 158 -4.28 19.81 15.15
C PHE A 158 -3.54 19.69 16.48
N SER A 159 -4.25 19.75 17.61
CA SER A 159 -3.63 19.63 18.93
C SER A 159 -2.95 18.26 19.12
N THR A 160 -3.57 17.17 18.64
CA THR A 160 -2.97 15.84 18.69
C THR A 160 -1.66 15.78 17.91
N VAL A 161 -1.62 16.37 16.71
CA VAL A 161 -0.41 16.42 15.88
C VAL A 161 0.69 17.24 16.55
N VAL A 162 0.36 18.43 17.07
CA VAL A 162 1.32 19.29 17.77
C VAL A 162 1.90 18.59 19.00
N THR A 163 1.06 17.99 19.84
CA THR A 163 1.50 17.23 21.02
C THR A 163 2.39 16.06 20.63
N TRP A 164 2.04 15.33 19.56
CA TRP A 164 2.86 14.23 19.06
C TRP A 164 4.23 14.71 18.56
N ILE A 165 4.29 15.82 17.81
CA ILE A 165 5.56 16.41 17.35
C ILE A 165 6.41 16.82 18.55
N ALA A 166 5.84 17.59 19.49
CA ALA A 166 6.53 18.05 20.68
C ALA A 166 7.08 16.88 21.52
N HIS A 167 6.29 15.80 21.68
CA HIS A 167 6.73 14.59 22.38
C HIS A 167 7.89 13.91 21.66
N ASN A 168 7.86 13.78 20.32
CA ASN A 168 8.96 13.18 19.57
C ASN A 168 10.23 14.04 19.63
N VAL A 169 10.11 15.37 19.57
CA VAL A 169 11.25 16.28 19.76
C VAL A 169 11.83 16.12 21.16
N TRP A 170 10.99 16.03 22.20
CA TRP A 170 11.45 15.77 23.57
C TRP A 170 12.14 14.40 23.70
N LEU A 171 11.61 13.35 23.07
CA LEU A 171 12.27 12.04 23.02
C LEU A 171 13.63 12.12 22.31
N MET A 172 13.72 12.90 21.23
CA MET A 172 14.97 13.10 20.49
C MET A 172 16.02 13.82 21.35
N LEU A 173 15.62 14.92 22.01
CA LEU A 173 16.49 15.69 22.90
C LEU A 173 16.91 14.91 24.14
N SER A 174 16.05 14.02 24.66
CA SER A 174 16.34 13.17 25.81
C SER A 174 17.09 11.88 25.46
N GLY A 175 17.44 11.65 24.20
CA GLY A 175 18.11 10.41 23.75
C GLY A 175 17.24 9.15 23.85
N ARG A 176 15.94 9.29 24.12
CA ARG A 176 14.96 8.20 24.27
C ARG A 176 14.18 7.94 22.99
N TRP A 177 14.62 8.51 21.87
CA TRP A 177 13.93 8.37 20.59
C TRP A 177 14.16 6.99 20.00
N TYR A 178 13.07 6.25 19.83
CA TYR A 178 13.07 4.97 19.16
C TYR A 178 12.70 5.14 17.69
N ARG A 179 13.37 4.39 16.81
CA ARG A 179 13.02 4.29 15.39
C ARG A 179 11.59 3.78 15.25
N PHE A 180 10.86 4.27 14.24
CA PHE A 180 9.47 3.85 13.94
C PHE A 180 9.33 2.45 13.34
N GLY A 181 10.37 1.62 13.40
CA GLY A 181 10.43 0.32 12.73
C GLY A 181 10.86 0.44 11.26
N TYR A 182 10.53 -0.58 10.48
CA TYR A 182 10.86 -0.66 9.06
C TYR A 182 9.70 -0.19 8.17
N ALA A 183 10.05 0.49 7.08
CA ALA A 183 9.20 0.67 5.91
C ALA A 183 9.85 -0.15 4.79
N CYS A 184 9.15 -1.18 4.32
CA CYS A 184 9.65 -2.11 3.32
C CYS A 184 8.92 -1.87 2.00
N LEU A 185 9.67 -1.86 0.91
CA LEU A 185 9.16 -1.76 -0.43
C LEU A 185 9.84 -2.80 -1.31
N SER A 186 9.05 -3.52 -2.11
CA SER A 186 9.53 -4.49 -3.08
C SER A 186 8.89 -4.25 -4.45
N PHE A 187 9.64 -4.57 -5.50
CA PHE A 187 9.18 -4.48 -6.89
C PHE A 187 8.83 -5.88 -7.41
N GLY A 188 7.68 -5.99 -8.07
CA GLY A 188 7.26 -7.21 -8.77
C GLY A 188 7.81 -7.29 -10.19
N GLN A 189 7.43 -8.37 -10.89
CA GLN A 189 7.76 -8.53 -12.31
C GLN A 189 6.99 -7.48 -13.14
N PRO A 190 7.68 -6.70 -14.01
CA PRO A 190 7.03 -5.76 -14.89
C PRO A 190 6.10 -6.44 -15.90
N LEU A 191 4.92 -5.87 -16.13
CA LEU A 191 3.94 -6.31 -17.14
C LEU A 191 4.02 -5.36 -18.33
N SER A 192 4.46 -5.89 -19.48
CA SER A 192 4.45 -5.19 -20.77
C SER A 192 3.05 -5.26 -21.38
N MET A 193 2.46 -4.11 -21.70
CA MET A 193 1.17 -4.06 -22.38
C MET A 193 1.25 -4.59 -23.80
N ARG A 194 2.38 -4.40 -24.49
CA ARG A 194 2.60 -5.00 -25.81
C ARG A 194 2.53 -6.52 -25.75
N SER A 195 3.21 -7.14 -24.77
CA SER A 195 3.13 -8.59 -24.56
C SER A 195 1.73 -9.02 -24.14
N TYR A 196 1.12 -8.32 -23.19
CA TYR A 196 -0.21 -8.64 -22.66
C TYR A 196 -1.30 -8.65 -23.75
N VAL A 197 -1.37 -7.58 -24.56
CA VAL A 197 -2.34 -7.44 -25.66
C VAL A 197 -2.18 -8.55 -26.69
N ARG A 198 -0.93 -8.88 -27.07
CA ARG A 198 -0.65 -9.94 -28.04
C ARG A 198 -1.00 -11.32 -27.52
N GLU A 199 -0.71 -11.60 -26.26
CA GLU A 199 -0.99 -12.89 -25.61
C GLU A 199 -2.50 -13.12 -25.42
N HIS A 200 -3.24 -12.08 -25.01
CA HIS A 200 -4.67 -12.18 -24.70
C HIS A 200 -5.58 -11.86 -25.89
N GLY A 201 -5.02 -11.34 -27.00
CA GLY A 201 -5.79 -10.96 -28.20
C GLY A 201 -6.78 -9.81 -27.96
N VAL A 202 -6.47 -8.89 -27.03
CA VAL A 202 -7.37 -7.80 -26.64
C VAL A 202 -6.95 -6.46 -27.23
N ASP A 203 -7.88 -5.71 -27.83
CA ASP A 203 -7.63 -4.34 -28.29
C ASP A 203 -8.45 -3.33 -27.47
N PHE A 204 -7.77 -2.60 -26.58
CA PHE A 204 -8.36 -1.58 -25.73
C PHE A 204 -8.82 -0.32 -26.50
N ARG A 205 -8.45 -0.19 -27.77
CA ARG A 205 -8.90 0.89 -28.66
C ARG A 205 -10.18 0.55 -29.40
N SER A 206 -10.60 -0.72 -29.37
CA SER A 206 -11.83 -1.15 -30.05
C SER A 206 -13.04 -0.39 -29.52
N GLY A 207 -14.02 -0.16 -30.40
CA GLY A 207 -15.28 0.52 -30.05
C GLY A 207 -16.24 -0.34 -29.21
N ASP A 208 -15.87 -1.59 -28.91
CA ASP A 208 -16.66 -2.50 -28.08
C ASP A 208 -16.43 -2.17 -26.59
N ALA A 209 -17.37 -1.40 -26.04
CA ALA A 209 -17.30 -0.95 -24.68
C ALA A 209 -17.37 -2.09 -23.65
N ASP A 210 -18.11 -3.16 -23.96
CA ASP A 210 -18.34 -4.27 -23.03
C ASP A 210 -17.12 -5.20 -22.99
N ALA A 211 -16.59 -5.56 -24.16
CA ALA A 211 -15.35 -6.33 -24.25
C ALA A 211 -14.16 -5.57 -23.64
N GLY A 212 -14.06 -4.26 -23.90
CA GLY A 212 -13.01 -3.41 -23.34
C GLY A 212 -13.08 -3.29 -21.82
N GLU A 213 -14.28 -3.18 -21.23
CA GLU A 213 -14.44 -3.14 -19.78
C GLU A 213 -14.12 -4.51 -19.14
N ALA A 214 -14.55 -5.63 -19.74
CA ALA A 214 -14.20 -6.96 -19.26
C ALA A 214 -12.68 -7.20 -19.27
N ALA A 215 -12.00 -6.87 -20.38
CA ALA A 215 -10.55 -6.97 -20.49
C ALA A 215 -9.83 -6.08 -19.47
N LEU A 216 -10.37 -4.88 -19.19
CA LEU A 216 -9.84 -3.98 -18.18
C LEU A 216 -9.96 -4.57 -16.78
N GLN A 217 -11.08 -5.20 -16.43
CA GLN A 217 -11.26 -5.87 -15.14
C GLN A 217 -10.25 -7.00 -14.93
N VAL A 218 -10.00 -7.81 -15.96
CA VAL A 218 -8.98 -8.88 -15.93
C VAL A 218 -7.59 -8.29 -15.71
N LEU A 219 -7.20 -7.27 -16.49
CA LEU A 219 -5.91 -6.58 -16.32
C LEU A 219 -5.78 -6.00 -14.90
N GLY A 220 -6.84 -5.36 -14.41
CA GLY A 220 -6.89 -4.79 -13.07
C GLY A 220 -6.68 -5.82 -11.96
N ALA A 221 -7.32 -6.98 -12.08
CA ALA A 221 -7.16 -8.09 -11.15
C ALA A 221 -5.72 -8.65 -11.17
N GLN A 222 -5.16 -8.89 -12.36
CA GLN A 222 -3.78 -9.37 -12.50
C GLN A 222 -2.76 -8.38 -11.92
N LEU A 223 -2.93 -7.08 -12.16
CA LEU A 223 -2.08 -6.04 -11.59
C LEU A 223 -2.18 -6.01 -10.06
N LEU A 224 -3.39 -6.12 -9.49
CA LEU A 224 -3.57 -6.13 -8.05
C LEU A 224 -2.98 -7.40 -7.41
N GLU A 225 -3.11 -8.56 -8.06
CA GLU A 225 -2.48 -9.81 -7.62
C GLU A 225 -0.95 -9.70 -7.68
N ALA A 226 -0.39 -9.12 -8.74
CA ALA A 226 1.04 -8.89 -8.85
C ALA A 226 1.55 -7.93 -7.75
N VAL A 227 0.77 -6.90 -7.40
CA VAL A 227 1.05 -6.04 -6.24
C VAL A 227 0.99 -6.85 -4.94
N ALA A 228 -0.07 -7.63 -4.72
CA ALA A 228 -0.24 -8.44 -3.53
C ALA A 228 0.97 -9.36 -3.29
N ARG A 229 1.40 -10.10 -4.32
CA ARG A 229 2.56 -11.02 -4.22
C ARG A 229 3.86 -10.34 -3.83
N CYS A 230 4.02 -9.03 -4.08
CA CYS A 230 5.23 -8.31 -3.73
C CYS A 230 5.12 -7.50 -2.43
N ILE A 231 4.02 -7.56 -1.68
CA ILE A 231 3.91 -6.87 -0.38
C ILE A 231 4.86 -7.54 0.64
N PRO A 232 5.84 -6.81 1.20
CA PRO A 232 6.73 -7.36 2.21
C PRO A 232 6.01 -7.70 3.51
N VAL A 233 6.37 -8.82 4.13
CA VAL A 233 5.98 -9.15 5.50
C VAL A 233 6.95 -8.46 6.46
N THR A 234 6.44 -7.54 7.28
CA THR A 234 7.24 -6.82 8.27
C THR A 234 7.25 -7.53 9.63
N PRO A 235 8.24 -7.28 10.50
CA PRO A 235 8.25 -7.79 11.87
C PRO A 235 6.93 -7.57 12.63
N VAL A 236 6.37 -6.36 12.56
CA VAL A 236 5.10 -6.06 13.25
C VAL A 236 3.94 -6.80 12.61
N ALA A 237 3.86 -6.92 11.28
CA ALA A 237 2.78 -7.68 10.64
C ALA A 237 2.81 -9.16 11.05
N ALA A 238 4.00 -9.77 11.12
CA ALA A 238 4.17 -11.15 11.56
C ALA A 238 3.75 -11.34 13.04
N VAL A 239 4.25 -10.49 13.95
CA VAL A 239 3.93 -10.61 15.38
C VAL A 239 2.48 -10.24 15.67
N ALA A 240 1.93 -9.21 15.02
CA ALA A 240 0.52 -8.85 15.16
C ALA A 240 -0.41 -10.00 14.73
N THR A 241 -0.05 -10.74 13.67
CA THR A 241 -0.79 -11.93 13.24
C THR A 241 -0.82 -13.02 14.32
N VAL A 242 0.27 -13.20 15.07
CA VAL A 242 0.30 -14.15 16.20
C VAL A 242 -0.72 -13.76 17.28
N PHE A 243 -0.79 -12.48 17.64
CA PHE A 243 -1.75 -11.98 18.63
C PHE A 243 -3.20 -12.03 18.13
N VAL A 244 -3.45 -11.69 16.85
CA VAL A 244 -4.79 -11.77 16.25
C VAL A 244 -5.30 -13.21 16.19
N ARG A 245 -4.42 -14.19 15.96
CA ARG A 245 -4.76 -15.62 16.02
C ARG A 245 -4.97 -16.13 17.46
N ASN A 246 -4.51 -15.39 18.48
CA ASN A 246 -4.56 -15.79 19.90
C ASN A 246 -5.00 -14.62 20.82
N PRO A 247 -6.15 -13.97 20.59
CA PRO A 247 -6.47 -12.66 21.17
C PRO A 247 -6.62 -12.67 22.69
N ALA A 248 -7.10 -13.76 23.27
CA ALA A 248 -7.28 -13.89 24.72
C ALA A 248 -6.07 -14.51 25.45
N LYS A 249 -5.09 -15.06 24.72
CA LYS A 249 -4.00 -15.83 25.32
C LYS A 249 -2.87 -14.90 25.76
N ALA A 250 -2.47 -15.00 27.04
CA ALA A 250 -1.19 -14.48 27.50
C ALA A 250 -0.09 -15.48 27.11
N MET A 251 0.94 -15.01 26.41
CA MET A 251 2.00 -15.85 25.84
C MET A 251 3.38 -15.37 26.32
N SER A 252 4.27 -16.29 26.62
CA SER A 252 5.68 -15.99 26.84
C SER A 252 6.36 -15.53 25.54
N GLU A 253 7.50 -14.86 25.63
CA GLU A 253 8.29 -14.48 24.43
C GLU A 253 8.68 -15.72 23.61
N LEU A 254 8.99 -16.84 24.27
CA LEU A 254 9.33 -18.10 23.59
C LEU A 254 8.16 -18.67 22.78
N GLU A 255 6.95 -18.65 23.32
CA GLU A 255 5.75 -19.06 22.58
C GLU A 255 5.50 -18.13 21.39
N ILE A 256 5.66 -16.82 21.56
CA ILE A 256 5.50 -15.85 20.46
C ILE A 256 6.52 -16.11 19.35
N LYS A 257 7.78 -16.36 19.69
CA LYS A 257 8.83 -16.75 18.73
C LYS A 257 8.46 -18.03 18.00
N ALA A 258 8.03 -19.07 18.72
CA ALA A 258 7.61 -20.33 18.10
C ALA A 258 6.40 -20.17 17.15
N HIS A 259 5.43 -19.32 17.49
CA HIS A 259 4.31 -19.01 16.60
C HIS A 259 4.73 -18.17 15.39
N ALA A 260 5.56 -17.15 15.61
CA ALA A 260 6.03 -16.27 14.55
C ALA A 260 6.96 -16.98 13.56
N HIS A 261 7.87 -17.85 14.03
CA HIS A 261 8.72 -18.65 13.15
C HIS A 261 7.91 -19.57 12.24
N ARG A 262 6.93 -20.28 12.79
CA ARG A 262 6.03 -21.13 11.98
C ARG A 262 5.26 -20.31 10.93
N LEU A 263 4.79 -19.12 11.30
CA LEU A 263 4.13 -18.21 10.35
C LEU A 263 5.10 -17.74 9.26
N ILE A 264 6.32 -17.34 9.63
CA ILE A 264 7.34 -16.89 8.67
C ILE A 264 7.67 -18.01 7.68
N GLU A 265 7.90 -19.23 8.15
CA GLU A 265 8.16 -20.40 7.30
C GLU A 265 6.97 -20.75 6.41
N GLU A 266 5.74 -20.58 6.90
CA GLU A 266 4.53 -20.73 6.09
C GLU A 266 4.48 -19.69 4.96
N LEU A 267 4.79 -18.43 5.26
CA LEU A 267 4.76 -17.33 4.30
C LEU A 267 5.89 -17.44 3.26
N GLU A 268 7.11 -17.78 3.68
CA GLU A 268 8.25 -18.00 2.79
C GLU A 268 8.00 -19.15 1.80
N ARG A 269 7.35 -20.24 2.25
CA ARG A 269 6.94 -21.34 1.35
C ARG A 269 5.91 -20.91 0.29
N ARG A 270 5.22 -19.80 0.53
CA ARG A 270 4.28 -19.18 -0.43
C ARG A 270 4.94 -18.02 -1.18
N GLU A 271 6.27 -18.00 -1.21
CA GLU A 271 7.11 -17.01 -1.90
C GLU A 271 6.93 -15.57 -1.39
N ALA A 272 6.34 -15.39 -0.20
CA ALA A 272 6.24 -14.07 0.40
C ALA A 272 7.63 -13.59 0.83
N TYR A 273 7.98 -12.37 0.45
CA TYR A 273 9.20 -11.74 0.96
C TYR A 273 9.02 -11.33 2.42
N VAL A 274 9.72 -11.99 3.34
CA VAL A 274 9.74 -11.64 4.75
C VAL A 274 10.98 -10.79 5.05
N HIS A 275 10.77 -9.58 5.57
CA HIS A 275 11.87 -8.74 6.00
C HIS A 275 12.43 -9.25 7.32
N ILE A 276 13.61 -9.87 7.28
CA ILE A 276 14.35 -10.36 8.44
C ILE A 276 15.53 -9.41 8.70
N PRO A 277 15.42 -8.48 9.65
CA PRO A 277 16.51 -7.55 9.92
C PRO A 277 17.73 -8.30 10.45
N ARG A 278 18.93 -7.91 9.98
CA ARG A 278 20.21 -8.53 10.36
C ARG A 278 20.30 -10.04 10.06
N ALA A 279 19.43 -10.55 9.19
CA ALA A 279 19.31 -11.99 8.90
C ALA A 279 19.05 -12.86 10.14
N ASP A 280 18.46 -12.29 11.19
CA ASP A 280 18.13 -12.96 12.44
C ASP A 280 16.60 -12.93 12.68
N ARG A 281 15.98 -14.11 12.67
CA ARG A 281 14.53 -14.28 12.86
C ARG A 281 14.10 -13.97 14.29
N ASP A 282 14.89 -14.36 15.28
CA ASP A 282 14.61 -14.04 16.67
C ASP A 282 14.64 -12.53 16.87
N TYR A 283 15.64 -11.87 16.28
CA TYR A 283 15.72 -10.41 16.29
C TYR A 283 14.52 -9.76 15.60
N ALA A 284 14.06 -10.29 14.47
CA ALA A 284 12.84 -9.82 13.81
C ALA A 284 11.63 -9.87 14.76
N VAL A 285 11.39 -11.01 15.41
CA VAL A 285 10.28 -11.18 16.35
C VAL A 285 10.42 -10.23 17.54
N THR A 286 11.62 -10.12 18.13
CA THR A 286 11.88 -9.20 19.26
C THR A 286 11.64 -7.74 18.85
N VAL A 287 12.02 -7.34 17.64
CA VAL A 287 11.71 -5.98 17.12
C VAL A 287 10.21 -5.76 16.98
N GLY A 288 9.49 -6.71 16.36
CA GLY A 288 8.04 -6.64 16.21
C GLY A 288 7.31 -6.54 17.55
N LEU A 289 7.68 -7.40 18.50
CA LEU A 289 7.13 -7.40 19.86
C LEU A 289 7.42 -6.10 20.59
N ARG A 290 8.67 -5.62 20.57
CA ARG A 290 9.05 -4.34 21.18
C ARG A 290 8.23 -3.18 20.61
N MET A 291 8.04 -3.16 19.29
CA MET A 291 7.25 -2.11 18.62
C MET A 291 5.78 -2.14 19.03
N LEU A 292 5.17 -3.33 19.11
CA LEU A 292 3.79 -3.46 19.58
C LEU A 292 3.63 -3.03 21.05
N THR A 293 4.59 -3.39 21.92
CA THR A 293 4.59 -3.00 23.34
C THR A 293 4.81 -1.51 23.54
N LEU A 294 5.78 -0.90 22.86
CA LEU A 294 6.01 0.56 22.91
C LEU A 294 4.80 1.37 22.45
N ARG A 295 3.93 0.77 21.65
CA ARG A 295 2.71 1.40 21.15
C ARG A 295 1.47 1.08 21.99
N HIS A 296 1.63 0.31 23.06
CA HIS A 296 0.53 -0.17 23.91
C HIS A 296 -0.53 -0.96 23.11
N LEU A 297 -0.09 -1.71 22.09
CA LEU A 297 -0.96 -2.66 21.39
C LEU A 297 -0.89 -4.06 22.03
N VAL A 298 0.20 -4.32 22.73
CA VAL A 298 0.46 -5.53 23.51
C VAL A 298 0.92 -5.08 24.89
N THR A 299 0.28 -5.60 25.94
CA THR A 299 0.67 -5.38 27.33
C THR A 299 1.56 -6.53 27.80
N THR A 300 2.39 -6.25 28.81
CA THR A 300 3.22 -7.25 29.47
C THR A 300 2.96 -7.26 30.97
N SER A 301 2.80 -8.45 31.54
CA SER A 301 2.63 -8.68 32.98
C SER A 301 3.33 -9.98 33.33
N GLU A 302 4.21 -9.97 34.34
CA GLU A 302 4.93 -11.15 34.82
C GLU A 302 5.66 -11.95 33.71
N GLY A 303 6.21 -11.25 32.71
CA GLY A 303 6.92 -11.88 31.58
C GLY A 303 6.01 -12.50 30.51
N LEU A 304 4.70 -12.40 30.66
CA LEU A 304 3.72 -12.78 29.65
C LEU A 304 3.23 -11.56 28.89
N TYR A 305 2.94 -11.76 27.61
CA TYR A 305 2.46 -10.74 26.69
C TYR A 305 1.04 -11.07 26.24
N ARG A 306 0.17 -10.07 26.21
CA ARG A 306 -1.23 -10.21 25.75
C ARG A 306 -1.62 -9.05 24.86
N ALA A 307 -2.47 -9.30 23.87
CA ALA A 307 -3.09 -8.24 23.08
C ALA A 307 -3.89 -7.31 24.01
N SER A 308 -3.78 -6.00 23.80
CA SER A 308 -4.61 -5.05 24.53
C SER A 308 -6.04 -5.09 23.97
N ASP A 309 -7.05 -5.18 24.84
CA ASP A 309 -8.45 -5.35 24.44
C ASP A 309 -8.95 -4.19 23.55
N ASP A 310 -8.43 -2.98 23.76
CA ASP A 310 -8.75 -1.76 22.99
C ASP A 310 -7.92 -1.61 21.69
N ALA A 311 -6.95 -2.51 21.45
CA ALA A 311 -6.01 -2.44 20.35
C ALA A 311 -6.16 -3.56 19.32
N LEU A 312 -7.11 -4.49 19.51
CA LEU A 312 -7.32 -5.63 18.63
C LEU A 312 -7.55 -5.21 17.17
N ASP A 313 -8.32 -4.15 16.93
CA ASP A 313 -8.56 -3.67 15.57
C ASP A 313 -7.29 -3.11 14.90
N VAL A 314 -6.39 -2.51 15.68
CA VAL A 314 -5.10 -2.02 15.19
C VAL A 314 -4.13 -3.18 14.96
N LEU A 315 -4.13 -4.21 15.82
CA LEU A 315 -3.38 -5.44 15.55
C LEU A 315 -3.89 -6.14 14.29
N ALA A 316 -5.22 -6.20 14.12
CA ALA A 316 -5.86 -6.72 12.92
C ALA A 316 -5.44 -5.93 11.68
N PHE A 317 -5.34 -4.59 11.75
CA PHE A 317 -4.81 -3.77 10.65
C PHE A 317 -3.44 -4.26 10.16
N TYR A 318 -2.50 -4.56 11.07
CA TYR A 318 -1.19 -5.07 10.68
C TYR A 318 -1.24 -6.53 10.20
N ALA A 319 -2.05 -7.39 10.82
CA ALA A 319 -2.19 -8.78 10.40
C ALA A 319 -2.84 -8.92 9.01
N ASN A 320 -3.89 -8.14 8.74
CA ASN A 320 -4.59 -8.10 7.46
C ASN A 320 -3.70 -7.63 6.31
N SER A 321 -2.61 -6.91 6.61
CA SER A 321 -1.64 -6.46 5.60
C SER A 321 -0.96 -7.61 4.85
N ILE A 322 -0.94 -8.81 5.43
CA ILE A 322 -0.31 -10.03 4.88
C ILE A 322 -1.29 -11.20 4.73
N GLU A 323 -2.58 -11.00 4.99
CA GLU A 323 -3.61 -12.06 4.96
C GLU A 323 -3.78 -12.68 3.56
N HIS A 324 -3.55 -11.91 2.51
CA HIS A 324 -3.66 -12.37 1.12
C HIS A 324 -2.69 -13.52 0.81
N PHE A 325 -1.57 -13.65 1.54
CA PHE A 325 -0.69 -14.81 1.46
C PHE A 325 -1.29 -16.05 2.14
N SER A 326 -2.16 -15.90 3.14
CA SER A 326 -2.79 -17.00 3.88
C SER A 326 -3.97 -17.61 3.14
N SER A 327 -4.67 -16.80 2.35
CA SER A 327 -5.77 -17.21 1.48
C SER A 327 -5.25 -17.69 0.11
N GLY A 328 -4.81 -18.94 0.01
CA GLY A 328 -4.72 -19.56 -1.30
C GLY A 328 -6.12 -19.64 -1.90
N SER A 329 -6.36 -18.97 -3.03
CA SER A 329 -7.61 -18.98 -3.80
C SER A 329 -8.89 -18.55 -3.05
N ARG A 330 -9.20 -17.24 -3.07
CA ARG A 330 -10.58 -16.73 -2.90
C ARG A 330 -11.10 -16.16 -4.21
N ALA A 331 -10.98 -16.93 -5.29
CA ALA A 331 -11.67 -16.67 -6.56
C ALA A 331 -13.13 -17.19 -6.55
N GLU A 332 -13.62 -17.76 -5.44
CA GLU A 332 -15.01 -18.22 -5.30
C GLU A 332 -15.72 -17.44 -4.19
N ALA A 333 -16.10 -16.20 -4.48
CA ALA A 333 -17.16 -15.48 -3.75
C ALA A 333 -17.71 -14.32 -4.58
N VAL A 334 -17.98 -14.55 -5.86
CA VAL A 334 -18.94 -13.75 -6.64
C VAL A 334 -19.80 -14.75 -7.38
N GLY A 335 -20.90 -15.15 -6.74
CA GLY A 335 -21.77 -16.20 -7.24
C GLY A 335 -22.92 -16.50 -6.28
N THR A 336 -23.70 -15.47 -5.95
CA THR A 336 -25.15 -15.52 -5.72
C THR A 336 -25.68 -14.10 -5.72
#